data_AF-A0A5F0U0Z6-F1
#
_entry.id   AF-A0A5F0U0Z6-F1
#
_cell.length_a   1.000
_cell.length_b   1.000
_cell.length_c   1.000
_cell.angle_alpha   90.00
_cell.angle_beta   90.00
_cell.angle_gamma   90.00
#
_symmetry.space_group_name_H-M   'P 1'
#
loop_
_entity.id
_entity.type
_entity.pdbx_description
1 polymer ?
#
loop_
_entity_poly.entity_id
_entity_poly.type
_entity_poly.pdbx_seq_one_letter_code
_entity_poly.pdbx_strand_id
1 'polypeptide(L)'
;MNTLNHITKVKIYEIQSFLDIPRKLSPLETLHIAFKSHHINFIYNQMNKTEQDCIKSLLNSNDNPVTVNKEIKHKCQLSQRLGFIYKTSTNTFMLDTHYLNQINTHVFANHYQNKVQDEEGQLLIQQLNQLDKELFNAIQHTSLKDYLSTLKSKNLQDILKFYQIKSPSKIKKSDAVNLINDTFFKDYTLLENVFNHFKPSSLFMLHQIIKSHTNYDNSIDLAAIIAKHPKLHTVSDVLDHLFLFNYNERYNIVSIPYDALDFIQNYIHDNGGIETFLSHQEQHIVSEDNQVLEGLRLNTKNTAGNDDISSDSVKEELQDLETEVPELEIYMDPEIRQNLAEEQLNQLKNNKKMQQYVTPFNIYFAITNLYGYASLERVVHLMKHLYDRDMTEKDIKNEIEAMNINELVIVQNDMLLHPVIPMLANIDEIDDPLKGFYEPSHLDELLIYANNEFYTRNTKLKQFIKFLRNNIKEDDDIKKEKTVRYILFHLRIAPDEAHAVEMMNNLIKQNKLLPIPDKKLSKQIEKGWTHLRLWSLRGYTVNETKSL
;
A
#
# COMPACT_ATOMS: atom_id res chain seq x y z
N MET A 1 12.32 -17.90 -2.41
CA MET A 1 11.28 -18.72 -1.74
C MET A 1 10.25 -17.74 -1.15
N ASN A 2 8.95 -17.95 -1.37
CA ASN A 2 7.90 -17.09 -0.82
C ASN A 2 7.68 -17.45 0.66
N THR A 3 8.04 -16.54 1.55
CA THR A 3 8.03 -16.65 3.02
C THR A 3 6.65 -16.73 3.67
N LEU A 4 5.60 -16.66 2.85
CA LEU A 4 4.19 -16.59 3.24
C LEU A 4 3.41 -17.84 2.82
N ASN A 5 4.10 -18.89 2.35
CA ASN A 5 3.47 -20.07 1.74
C ASN A 5 2.47 -20.77 2.68
N HIS A 6 2.56 -20.60 4.00
CA HIS A 6 1.64 -21.20 4.97
C HIS A 6 0.35 -20.40 5.22
N ILE A 7 0.34 -19.08 5.00
CA ILE A 7 -0.85 -18.24 5.21
C ILE A 7 -1.54 -18.00 3.86
N THR A 8 -2.63 -18.73 3.64
CA THR A 8 -3.40 -18.62 2.40
C THR A 8 -4.00 -17.22 2.23
N LYS A 9 -4.27 -16.79 0.99
CA LYS A 9 -4.96 -15.51 0.71
C LYS A 9 -6.29 -15.35 1.45
N VAL A 10 -7.05 -16.44 1.63
CA VAL A 10 -8.28 -16.44 2.45
C VAL A 10 -7.99 -16.01 3.89
N LYS A 11 -6.89 -16.48 4.46
CA LYS A 11 -6.47 -16.11 5.82
C LYS A 11 -6.03 -14.65 5.91
N ILE A 12 -5.33 -14.15 4.90
CA ILE A 12 -5.00 -12.72 4.78
C ILE A 12 -6.28 -11.87 4.78
N TYR A 13 -7.30 -12.24 4.00
CA TYR A 13 -8.59 -11.54 4.02
C TYR A 13 -9.31 -11.62 5.36
N GLU A 14 -9.22 -12.75 6.07
CA GLU A 14 -9.77 -12.88 7.41
C GLU A 14 -9.06 -11.97 8.42
N ILE A 15 -7.73 -11.84 8.33
CA ILE A 15 -6.95 -10.88 9.13
C ILE A 15 -7.37 -9.45 8.80
N GLN A 16 -7.41 -9.10 7.51
CA GLN A 16 -7.78 -7.75 7.07
C GLN A 16 -9.18 -7.36 7.53
N SER A 17 -10.16 -8.26 7.38
CA SER A 17 -11.52 -8.00 7.83
C SER A 17 -11.67 -7.95 9.34
N PHE A 18 -10.86 -8.71 10.09
CA PHE A 18 -10.93 -8.75 11.55
C PHE A 18 -10.30 -7.51 12.21
N LEU A 19 -9.22 -6.99 11.61
CA LEU A 19 -8.47 -5.84 12.10
C LEU A 19 -8.81 -4.53 11.39
N ASP A 20 -9.81 -4.53 10.51
CA ASP A 20 -10.16 -3.37 9.65
C ASP A 20 -8.98 -2.82 8.83
N ILE A 21 -8.11 -3.72 8.37
CA ILE A 21 -6.96 -3.37 7.53
C ILE A 21 -7.43 -3.27 6.07
N PRO A 22 -7.02 -2.23 5.32
CA PRO A 22 -7.40 -2.08 3.91
C PRO A 22 -7.00 -3.30 3.06
N ARG A 23 -7.94 -3.81 2.27
CA ARG A 23 -7.74 -5.02 1.44
C ARG A 23 -6.68 -4.90 0.36
N LYS A 24 -6.36 -3.67 -0.02
CA LYS A 24 -5.34 -3.35 -1.03
C LYS A 24 -3.89 -3.58 -0.57
N LEU A 25 -3.66 -3.80 0.72
CA LEU A 25 -2.32 -4.06 1.24
C LEU A 25 -1.89 -5.49 0.92
N SER A 26 -0.60 -5.66 0.60
CA SER A 26 -0.01 -6.97 0.35
C SER A 26 -0.13 -7.88 1.59
N PRO A 27 0.00 -9.20 1.42
CA PRO A 27 0.07 -10.13 2.54
C PRO A 27 1.16 -9.77 3.56
N LEU A 28 2.32 -9.32 3.09
CA LEU A 28 3.44 -8.96 3.95
C LEU A 28 3.12 -7.70 4.78
N GLU A 29 2.59 -6.64 4.15
CA GLU A 29 2.14 -5.43 4.85
C GLU A 29 0.98 -5.72 5.82
N THR A 30 0.07 -6.61 5.44
CA THR A 30 -1.03 -7.03 6.31
C THR A 30 -0.51 -7.69 7.58
N LEU A 31 0.45 -8.63 7.45
CA LEU A 31 1.07 -9.26 8.62
C LEU A 31 1.89 -8.26 9.42
N HIS A 32 2.62 -7.37 8.75
CA HIS A 32 3.39 -6.31 9.40
C HIS A 32 2.52 -5.45 10.32
N ILE A 33 1.34 -5.06 9.84
CA ILE A 33 0.34 -4.33 10.61
C ILE A 33 -0.27 -5.21 11.71
N ALA A 34 -0.66 -6.44 11.38
CA ALA A 34 -1.28 -7.38 12.33
C ALA A 34 -0.37 -7.74 13.52
N PHE A 35 0.95 -7.70 13.30
CA PHE A 35 1.96 -7.96 14.32
C PHE A 35 2.34 -6.73 15.15
N LYS A 36 1.75 -5.55 14.89
CA LYS A 36 1.92 -4.39 15.77
C LYS A 36 1.23 -4.60 17.12
N SER A 37 1.80 -3.97 18.14
CA SER A 37 1.44 -4.15 19.56
C SER A 37 -0.07 -4.05 19.83
N HIS A 38 -0.73 -3.03 19.29
CA HIS A 38 -2.15 -2.78 19.50
C HIS A 38 -3.03 -3.86 18.87
N HIS A 39 -2.71 -4.33 17.65
CA HIS A 39 -3.41 -5.43 17.01
C HIS A 39 -3.19 -6.76 17.72
N ILE A 40 -1.98 -7.06 18.18
CA ILE A 40 -1.70 -8.26 18.97
C ILE A 40 -2.50 -8.27 20.27
N ASN A 41 -2.50 -7.14 20.99
CA ASN A 41 -3.31 -6.98 22.20
C ASN A 41 -4.81 -7.13 21.90
N PHE A 42 -5.30 -6.52 20.82
CA PHE A 42 -6.68 -6.65 20.39
C PHE A 42 -7.05 -8.11 20.09
N ILE A 43 -6.26 -8.81 19.28
CA ILE A 43 -6.48 -10.23 18.96
C ILE A 43 -6.55 -11.07 20.23
N TYR A 44 -5.58 -10.92 21.14
CA TYR A 44 -5.55 -11.69 22.39
C TYR A 44 -6.75 -11.40 23.30
N ASN A 45 -7.19 -10.15 23.37
CA ASN A 45 -8.35 -9.75 24.18
C ASN A 45 -9.69 -10.25 23.61
N GLN A 46 -9.75 -10.52 22.30
CA GLN A 46 -10.93 -11.12 21.66
C GLN A 46 -10.97 -12.66 21.78
N MET A 47 -9.90 -13.29 22.25
CA MET A 47 -9.89 -14.73 22.54
C MET A 47 -10.77 -15.06 23.74
N ASN A 48 -11.47 -16.19 23.69
CA ASN A 48 -12.14 -16.71 24.88
C ASN A 48 -11.12 -17.25 25.90
N LYS A 49 -11.56 -17.49 27.14
CA LYS A 49 -10.68 -17.94 28.23
C LYS A 49 -9.95 -19.25 27.90
N THR A 50 -10.64 -20.18 27.24
CA THR A 50 -10.05 -21.47 26.82
C THR A 50 -8.91 -21.29 25.82
N GLU A 51 -9.04 -20.37 24.87
CA GLU A 51 -8.00 -20.06 23.91
C GLU A 51 -6.83 -19.29 24.55
N GLN A 52 -7.10 -18.35 25.45
CA GLN A 52 -6.04 -17.67 26.21
C GLN A 52 -5.20 -18.67 27.04
N ASP A 53 -5.86 -19.62 27.71
CA ASP A 53 -5.18 -20.66 28.49
C ASP A 53 -4.43 -21.65 27.56
N CYS A 54 -4.97 -21.94 26.35
CA CYS A 54 -4.29 -22.67 25.27
C CYS A 54 -2.97 -21.98 24.88
N ILE A 55 -3.00 -20.69 24.57
CA ILE A 55 -1.81 -19.90 24.18
C ILE A 55 -0.77 -19.85 25.31
N LYS A 56 -1.17 -19.62 26.56
CA LYS A 56 -0.26 -19.64 27.72
C LYS A 56 0.45 -20.98 27.88
N SER A 57 -0.29 -22.09 27.71
CA SER A 57 0.29 -23.43 27.77
C SER A 57 1.33 -23.66 26.65
N LEU A 58 1.06 -23.15 25.45
CA LEU A 58 1.99 -23.26 24.31
C LEU A 58 3.24 -22.39 24.50
N LEU A 59 3.10 -21.19 25.07
CA LEU A 59 4.22 -20.34 25.45
C LEU A 59 5.11 -20.99 26.52
N ASN A 60 4.52 -21.65 27.51
CA ASN A 60 5.23 -22.32 28.58
C ASN A 60 5.83 -23.69 28.20
N SER A 61 5.52 -24.22 27.01
CA SER A 61 6.09 -25.51 26.59
C SER A 61 7.56 -25.38 26.17
N ASN A 62 8.30 -26.48 26.15
CA ASN A 62 9.66 -26.51 25.62
C ASN A 62 9.70 -26.75 24.10
N ASP A 63 8.54 -26.85 23.44
CA ASP A 63 8.46 -27.19 22.02
C ASP A 63 8.97 -26.03 21.15
N ASN A 64 9.83 -26.38 20.18
CA ASN A 64 10.38 -25.48 19.18
C ASN A 64 10.66 -26.26 17.88
N PRO A 65 9.93 -26.02 16.78
CA PRO A 65 8.77 -25.14 16.67
C PRO A 65 7.51 -25.74 17.34
N VAL A 66 6.51 -24.89 17.63
CA VAL A 66 5.31 -25.31 18.38
C VAL A 66 4.35 -26.11 17.48
N THR A 67 4.30 -27.42 17.71
CA THR A 67 3.40 -28.33 17.00
C THR A 67 2.08 -28.45 17.75
N VAL A 68 0.95 -28.33 17.05
CA VAL A 68 -0.38 -28.43 17.63
C VAL A 68 -1.17 -29.60 17.01
N ASN A 69 -1.86 -30.35 17.85
CA ASN A 69 -2.75 -31.43 17.42
C ASN A 69 -4.16 -30.90 17.10
N LYS A 70 -5.07 -31.77 16.64
CA LYS A 70 -6.47 -31.38 16.34
C LYS A 70 -7.20 -30.79 17.54
N GLU A 71 -6.98 -31.29 18.75
CA GLU A 71 -7.66 -30.81 19.95
C GLU A 71 -7.24 -29.38 20.30
N ILE A 72 -5.92 -29.12 20.33
CA ILE A 72 -5.36 -27.79 20.59
C ILE A 72 -5.80 -26.80 19.51
N LYS A 73 -5.76 -27.22 18.24
CA LYS A 73 -6.29 -26.43 17.13
C LYS A 73 -7.75 -26.00 17.37
N HIS A 74 -8.62 -26.92 17.82
CA HIS A 74 -10.03 -26.60 18.09
C HIS A 74 -10.24 -25.71 19.32
N LYS A 75 -9.30 -25.69 20.28
CA LYS A 75 -9.29 -24.78 21.44
C LYS A 75 -8.83 -23.38 21.05
N CYS A 76 -7.86 -23.27 20.15
CA CYS A 76 -7.28 -22.02 19.68
C CYS A 76 -8.01 -21.49 18.40
N GLN A 77 -9.31 -21.18 18.53
CA GLN A 77 -10.23 -20.92 17.41
C GLN A 77 -9.95 -19.63 16.64
N LEU A 78 -9.71 -18.52 17.34
CA LEU A 78 -9.42 -17.23 16.69
C LEU A 78 -8.07 -17.28 15.98
N SER A 79 -7.06 -17.84 16.64
CA SER A 79 -5.72 -18.07 16.05
C SER A 79 -5.79 -18.94 14.79
N GLN A 80 -6.62 -19.98 14.80
CA GLN A 80 -6.89 -20.81 13.63
C GLN A 80 -7.65 -20.04 12.54
N ARG A 81 -8.67 -19.25 12.93
CA ARG A 81 -9.46 -18.43 12.00
C ARG A 81 -8.55 -17.43 11.29
N LEU A 82 -7.65 -16.76 12.00
CA LEU A 82 -6.73 -15.78 11.42
C LEU A 82 -5.57 -16.43 10.64
N GLY A 83 -5.46 -17.76 10.64
CA GLY A 83 -4.44 -18.46 9.86
C GLY A 83 -3.07 -18.56 10.53
N PHE A 84 -2.95 -18.17 11.79
CA PHE A 84 -1.74 -18.37 12.57
C PHE A 84 -1.53 -19.83 12.99
N ILE A 85 -2.56 -20.69 12.88
CA ILE A 85 -2.40 -22.15 12.95
C ILE A 85 -2.56 -22.74 11.55
N TYR A 86 -1.49 -23.35 11.03
CA TYR A 86 -1.43 -23.90 9.69
C TYR A 86 -1.11 -25.40 9.69
N LYS A 87 -1.52 -26.11 8.63
CA LYS A 87 -1.40 -27.56 8.55
C LYS A 87 -0.06 -27.94 7.93
N THR A 88 0.67 -28.86 8.58
CA THR A 88 1.95 -29.36 8.07
C THR A 88 1.86 -30.80 7.56
N SER A 89 1.02 -31.64 8.17
CA SER A 89 0.79 -33.00 7.68
C SER A 89 -0.60 -33.52 8.07
N THR A 90 -0.88 -34.81 7.82
CA THR A 90 -2.16 -35.44 8.14
C THR A 90 -2.36 -35.47 9.67
N ASN A 91 -3.17 -34.54 10.16
CA ASN A 91 -3.54 -34.31 11.57
C ASN A 91 -2.51 -33.56 12.43
N THR A 92 -1.44 -33.02 11.82
CA THR A 92 -0.45 -32.20 12.49
C THR A 92 -0.51 -30.77 11.95
N PHE A 93 -0.49 -29.81 12.88
CA PHE A 93 -0.52 -28.39 12.60
C PHE A 93 0.65 -27.71 13.32
N MET A 94 1.03 -26.52 12.87
CA MET A 94 2.00 -25.67 13.54
C MET A 94 1.36 -24.33 13.85
N LEU A 95 1.76 -23.74 14.97
CA LEU A 95 1.42 -22.37 15.32
C LEU A 95 2.56 -21.46 14.85
N ASP A 96 2.21 -20.35 14.21
CA ASP A 96 3.16 -19.35 13.73
C ASP A 96 4.00 -18.82 14.90
N THR A 97 5.30 -19.10 14.82
CA THR A 97 6.27 -18.81 15.87
C THR A 97 6.43 -17.30 16.07
N HIS A 98 6.40 -16.52 14.99
CA HIS A 98 6.49 -15.07 15.07
C HIS A 98 5.29 -14.49 15.80
N TYR A 99 4.08 -14.86 15.40
CA TYR A 99 2.84 -14.48 16.08
C TYR A 99 2.87 -14.80 17.58
N LEU A 100 3.31 -16.01 17.95
CA LEU A 100 3.39 -16.42 19.35
C LEU A 100 4.40 -15.58 20.15
N ASN A 101 5.56 -15.28 19.55
CA ASN A 101 6.55 -14.40 20.16
C ASN A 101 6.01 -12.96 20.29
N GLN A 102 5.25 -12.47 19.32
CA GLN A 102 4.60 -11.15 19.42
C GLN A 102 3.59 -11.10 20.58
N ILE A 103 2.80 -12.16 20.81
CA ILE A 103 1.95 -12.26 22.00
C ILE A 103 2.80 -12.18 23.28
N ASN A 104 3.89 -12.95 23.36
CA ASN A 104 4.77 -12.92 24.53
C ASN A 104 5.31 -11.50 24.80
N THR A 105 5.79 -10.82 23.76
CA THR A 105 6.37 -9.48 23.86
C THR A 105 5.34 -8.39 24.20
N HIS A 106 4.14 -8.46 23.62
CA HIS A 106 3.16 -7.38 23.75
C HIS A 106 2.12 -7.59 24.84
N VAL A 107 1.73 -8.83 25.12
CA VAL A 107 0.70 -9.17 26.12
C VAL A 107 1.34 -9.55 27.45
N PHE A 108 2.43 -10.31 27.42
CA PHE A 108 3.08 -10.87 28.62
C PHE A 108 4.40 -10.20 28.99
N ALA A 109 4.79 -9.12 28.29
CA ALA A 109 6.02 -8.39 28.54
C ALA A 109 7.27 -9.30 28.63
N ASN A 110 7.35 -10.30 27.73
CA ASN A 110 8.42 -11.31 27.68
C ASN A 110 8.54 -12.18 28.94
N HIS A 111 7.42 -12.44 29.64
CA HIS A 111 7.41 -13.35 30.79
C HIS A 111 7.85 -14.78 30.44
N TYR A 112 7.59 -15.23 29.21
CA TYR A 112 7.99 -16.56 28.72
C TYR A 112 9.27 -16.48 27.87
N GLN A 113 9.95 -17.61 27.68
CA GLN A 113 11.06 -17.68 26.73
C GLN A 113 10.51 -17.63 25.29
N ASN A 114 11.10 -16.78 24.45
CA ASN A 114 10.74 -16.72 23.04
C ASN A 114 11.03 -18.04 22.33
N LYS A 115 10.11 -18.43 21.44
CA LYS A 115 10.23 -19.62 20.61
C LYS A 115 11.22 -19.40 19.47
N VAL A 116 11.93 -20.46 19.12
CA VAL A 116 12.97 -20.42 18.08
C VAL A 116 12.33 -20.37 16.70
N GLN A 117 12.73 -19.39 15.90
CA GLN A 117 12.28 -19.23 14.52
C GLN A 117 12.98 -20.24 13.61
N ASP A 118 12.21 -20.91 12.77
CA ASP A 118 12.73 -21.68 11.65
C ASP A 118 13.22 -20.75 10.52
N GLU A 119 13.79 -21.33 9.47
CA GLU A 119 14.36 -20.55 8.36
C GLU A 119 13.32 -19.65 7.67
N GLU A 120 12.09 -20.14 7.52
CA GLU A 120 10.99 -19.36 6.93
C GLU A 120 10.58 -18.21 7.86
N GLY A 121 10.42 -18.45 9.17
CA GLY A 121 10.14 -17.42 10.15
C GLY A 121 11.24 -16.36 10.27
N GLN A 122 12.52 -16.76 10.14
CA GLN A 122 13.64 -15.81 10.11
C GLN A 122 13.60 -14.91 8.88
N LEU A 123 13.33 -15.47 7.69
CA LEU A 123 13.18 -14.68 6.47
C LEU A 123 11.98 -13.73 6.55
N LEU A 124 10.88 -14.15 7.19
CA LEU A 124 9.70 -13.30 7.39
C LEU A 124 10.08 -12.10 8.26
N ILE A 125 10.77 -12.34 9.38
CA ILE A 125 11.26 -11.27 10.25
C ILE A 125 12.17 -10.30 9.49
N GLN A 126 13.07 -10.80 8.65
CA GLN A 126 13.94 -9.93 7.84
C GLN A 126 13.13 -9.03 6.91
N GLN A 127 12.10 -9.57 6.26
CA GLN A 127 11.21 -8.79 5.38
C GLN A 127 10.37 -7.77 6.15
N LEU A 128 9.84 -8.14 7.32
CA LEU A 128 9.11 -7.22 8.18
C LEU A 128 10.01 -6.08 8.69
N ASN A 129 11.25 -6.40 9.06
CA ASN A 129 12.24 -5.41 9.47
C ASN A 129 12.62 -4.46 8.32
N GLN A 130 12.61 -4.94 7.08
CA GLN A 130 12.86 -4.10 5.91
C GLN A 130 11.71 -3.11 5.69
N LEU A 131 10.45 -3.56 5.83
CA LEU A 131 9.29 -2.66 5.80
C LEU A 131 9.33 -1.61 6.92
N ASP A 132 9.76 -2.01 8.13
CA ASP A 132 9.96 -1.05 9.22
C ASP A 132 11.01 0.01 8.85
N LYS A 133 12.14 -0.39 8.25
CA LYS A 133 13.17 0.55 7.79
C LYS A 133 12.64 1.53 6.75
N GLU A 134 11.92 1.03 5.75
CA GLU A 134 11.32 1.87 4.69
C GLU A 134 10.31 2.86 5.28
N LEU A 135 9.43 2.39 6.16
CA LEU A 135 8.46 3.22 6.86
C LEU A 135 9.13 4.30 7.70
N PHE A 136 10.11 3.94 8.54
CA PHE A 136 10.80 4.90 9.40
C PHE A 136 11.63 5.89 8.57
N ASN A 137 12.25 5.44 7.49
CA ASN A 137 12.96 6.32 6.58
C ASN A 137 12.01 7.35 5.94
N ALA A 138 10.84 6.91 5.45
CA ALA A 138 9.85 7.82 4.89
C ALA A 138 9.38 8.85 5.93
N ILE A 139 9.12 8.43 7.17
CA ILE A 139 8.72 9.32 8.27
C ILE A 139 9.83 10.33 8.58
N GLN A 140 11.09 9.88 8.64
CA GLN A 140 12.25 10.74 8.92
C GLN A 140 12.50 11.80 7.84
N HIS A 141 12.02 11.58 6.62
CA HIS A 141 12.21 12.51 5.50
C HIS A 141 10.92 13.22 5.07
N THR A 142 9.83 13.07 5.82
CA THR A 142 8.57 13.77 5.53
C THR A 142 8.66 15.22 6.02
N SER A 143 8.61 16.18 5.08
CA SER A 143 8.54 17.61 5.41
C SER A 143 7.14 18.02 5.89
N LEU A 144 7.02 19.17 6.55
CA LEU A 144 5.74 19.70 7.00
C LEU A 144 4.79 19.90 5.82
N LYS A 145 5.34 20.39 4.70
CA LYS A 145 4.61 20.58 3.46
C LYS A 145 4.06 19.27 2.90
N ASP A 146 4.85 18.20 2.91
CA ASP A 146 4.43 16.88 2.43
C ASP A 146 3.33 16.32 3.33
N TYR A 147 3.51 16.41 4.65
CA TYR A 147 2.49 16.00 5.61
C TYR A 147 1.17 16.75 5.40
N LEU A 148 1.20 18.09 5.33
CA LEU A 148 0.01 18.92 5.10
C LEU A 148 -0.69 18.56 3.77
N SER A 149 0.08 18.17 2.75
CA SER A 149 -0.45 17.71 1.47
C SER A 149 -1.25 16.41 1.58
N THR A 150 -1.03 15.59 2.59
CA THR A 150 -1.83 14.38 2.87
C THR A 150 -3.20 14.70 3.48
N LEU A 151 -3.35 15.86 4.13
CA LEU A 151 -4.58 16.23 4.84
C LEU A 151 -5.74 16.54 3.89
N LYS A 152 -6.98 16.34 4.37
CA LYS A 152 -8.19 16.74 3.64
C LYS A 152 -8.30 18.26 3.58
N SER A 153 -8.88 18.82 2.51
CA SER A 153 -9.06 20.28 2.35
C SER A 153 -9.81 20.92 3.52
N LYS A 154 -10.78 20.21 4.10
CA LYS A 154 -11.49 20.67 5.30
C LYS A 154 -10.55 20.85 6.49
N ASN A 155 -9.67 19.88 6.76
CA ASN A 155 -8.72 19.97 7.86
C ASN A 155 -7.77 21.17 7.68
N LEU A 156 -7.31 21.41 6.46
CA LEU A 156 -6.46 22.58 6.15
C LEU A 156 -7.21 23.90 6.38
N GLN A 157 -8.50 23.98 6.01
CA GLN A 157 -9.34 25.15 6.30
C GLN A 157 -9.56 25.33 7.80
N ASP A 158 -9.78 24.24 8.54
CA ASP A 158 -9.94 24.27 9.99
C ASP A 158 -8.65 24.76 10.67
N ILE A 159 -7.47 24.32 10.22
CA ILE A 159 -6.16 24.84 10.68
C ILE A 159 -6.03 26.34 10.41
N LEU A 160 -6.27 26.79 9.17
CA LEU A 160 -6.20 28.21 8.81
C LEU A 160 -7.13 29.06 9.68
N LYS A 161 -8.35 28.58 9.95
CA LYS A 161 -9.33 29.28 10.78
C LYS A 161 -8.93 29.28 12.26
N PHE A 162 -8.48 28.14 12.78
CA PHE A 162 -8.09 27.97 14.18
C PHE A 162 -6.93 28.91 14.54
N TYR A 163 -5.88 28.93 13.71
CA TYR A 163 -4.71 29.80 13.90
C TYR A 163 -4.87 31.21 13.32
N GLN A 164 -6.06 31.56 12.83
CA GLN A 164 -6.40 32.88 12.29
C GLN A 164 -5.47 33.34 11.14
N ILE A 165 -4.99 32.38 10.33
CA ILE A 165 -4.15 32.65 9.17
C ILE A 165 -5.04 33.20 8.05
N LYS A 166 -4.78 34.46 7.66
CA LYS A 166 -5.56 35.17 6.64
C LYS A 166 -5.48 34.44 5.29
N SER A 167 -6.62 33.99 4.78
CA SER A 167 -6.73 33.29 3.50
C SER A 167 -8.00 33.68 2.74
N PRO A 168 -8.03 33.55 1.40
CA PRO A 168 -9.24 33.69 0.61
C PRO A 168 -10.30 32.63 0.96
N SER A 169 -11.58 32.98 0.88
CA SER A 169 -12.70 32.09 1.23
C SER A 169 -12.84 30.83 0.35
N LYS A 170 -12.17 30.78 -0.81
CA LYS A 170 -12.12 29.62 -1.72
C LYS A 170 -10.68 29.26 -2.11
N ILE A 171 -9.80 29.10 -1.12
CA ILE A 171 -8.41 28.70 -1.33
C ILE A 171 -8.31 27.25 -1.85
N LYS A 172 -7.44 26.99 -2.83
CA LYS A 172 -7.15 25.62 -3.30
C LYS A 172 -6.34 24.86 -2.26
N LYS A 173 -6.39 23.53 -2.29
CA LYS A 173 -5.66 22.66 -1.35
C LYS A 173 -4.15 22.96 -1.34
N SER A 174 -3.52 23.01 -2.53
CA SER A 174 -2.09 23.32 -2.69
C SER A 174 -1.73 24.68 -2.09
N ASP A 175 -2.58 25.68 -2.30
CA ASP A 175 -2.35 27.05 -1.83
C ASP A 175 -2.50 27.15 -0.32
N ALA A 176 -3.45 26.40 0.26
CA ALA A 176 -3.61 26.29 1.71
C ALA A 176 -2.40 25.61 2.37
N VAL A 177 -1.87 24.55 1.76
CA VAL A 177 -0.63 23.88 2.22
C VAL A 177 0.53 24.85 2.24
N ASN A 178 0.80 25.53 1.11
CA ASN A 178 1.89 26.51 1.02
C ASN A 178 1.71 27.64 2.05
N LEU A 179 0.49 28.16 2.18
CA LEU A 179 0.21 29.25 3.13
C LEU A 179 0.49 28.85 4.58
N ILE A 180 0.06 27.66 5.01
CA ILE A 180 0.35 27.17 6.38
C ILE A 180 1.85 26.97 6.57
N ASN A 181 2.50 26.28 5.64
CA ASN A 181 3.93 25.99 5.67
C ASN A 181 4.78 27.27 5.74
N ASP A 182 4.53 28.21 4.83
CA ASP A 182 5.29 29.45 4.72
C ASP A 182 5.05 30.36 5.93
N THR A 183 3.82 30.36 6.47
CA THR A 183 3.52 31.11 7.71
C THR A 183 4.23 30.49 8.91
N PHE A 184 4.33 29.16 8.98
CA PHE A 184 4.99 28.46 10.08
C PHE A 184 6.49 28.71 10.13
N PHE A 185 7.17 28.66 8.98
CA PHE A 185 8.62 28.84 8.91
C PHE A 185 9.08 30.30 8.77
N LYS A 186 8.15 31.26 8.69
CA LYS A 186 8.51 32.69 8.54
C LYS A 186 9.25 33.23 9.76
N ASP A 187 8.72 32.96 10.94
CA ASP A 187 9.22 33.38 12.24
C ASP A 187 8.56 32.53 13.34
N TYR A 188 8.98 32.68 14.60
CA TYR A 188 8.45 31.87 15.70
C TYR A 188 7.01 32.22 16.12
N THR A 189 6.36 33.23 15.53
CA THR A 189 5.04 33.71 15.99
C THR A 189 3.96 32.62 15.87
N LEU A 190 3.91 31.90 14.75
CA LEU A 190 2.93 30.82 14.60
C LEU A 190 3.28 29.62 15.49
N LEU A 191 4.56 29.33 15.67
CA LEU A 191 5.02 28.26 16.55
C LEU A 191 4.67 28.54 18.03
N GLU A 192 4.90 29.75 18.51
CA GLU A 192 4.46 30.21 19.85
C GLU A 192 2.95 30.06 20.01
N ASN A 193 2.18 30.44 18.98
CA ASN A 193 0.73 30.25 18.99
C ASN A 193 0.35 28.77 19.05
N VAL A 194 1.09 27.89 18.36
CA VAL A 194 0.90 26.43 18.48
C VAL A 194 1.16 25.95 19.92
N PHE A 195 2.26 26.37 20.55
CA PHE A 195 2.57 26.02 21.93
C PHE A 195 1.55 26.55 22.93
N ASN A 196 0.98 27.74 22.71
CA ASN A 196 -0.08 28.28 23.56
C ASN A 196 -1.36 27.40 23.57
N HIS A 197 -1.53 26.55 22.56
CA HIS A 197 -2.64 25.59 22.48
C HIS A 197 -2.22 24.17 22.93
N PHE A 198 -0.98 23.98 23.40
CA PHE A 198 -0.56 22.68 23.91
C PHE A 198 -1.36 22.31 25.16
N LYS A 199 -1.75 21.04 25.20
CA LYS A 199 -2.26 20.38 26.40
C LYS A 199 -1.14 19.58 27.06
N PRO A 200 -1.29 19.15 28.32
CA PRO A 200 -0.30 18.30 28.97
C PRO A 200 0.04 17.02 28.16
N SER A 201 -0.95 16.45 27.46
CA SER A 201 -0.77 15.31 26.56
C SER A 201 0.09 15.63 25.32
N SER A 202 -0.11 16.80 24.71
CA SER A 202 0.67 17.26 23.56
C SER A 202 2.11 17.57 23.94
N LEU A 203 2.30 18.20 25.10
CA LEU A 203 3.63 18.45 25.65
C LEU A 203 4.35 17.13 25.96
N PHE A 204 3.65 16.15 26.53
CA PHE A 204 4.20 14.81 26.76
C PHE A 204 4.65 14.15 25.46
N MET A 205 3.82 14.15 24.41
CA MET A 205 4.20 13.59 23.10
C MET A 205 5.43 14.27 22.50
N LEU A 206 5.48 15.61 22.53
CA LEU A 206 6.66 16.36 22.06
C LEU A 206 7.92 15.96 22.84
N HIS A 207 7.82 15.90 24.16
CA HIS A 207 8.95 15.56 25.02
C HIS A 207 9.48 14.14 24.74
N GLN A 208 8.60 13.15 24.52
CA GLN A 208 9.05 11.81 24.17
C GLN A 208 9.79 11.77 22.83
N ILE A 209 9.27 12.46 21.80
CA ILE A 209 9.91 12.53 20.48
C ILE A 209 11.27 13.23 20.55
N ILE A 210 11.38 14.34 21.30
CA ILE A 210 12.69 15.01 21.48
C ILE A 210 13.68 14.08 22.19
N LYS A 211 13.22 13.36 23.21
CA LYS A 211 14.05 12.45 24.01
C LYS A 211 14.53 11.24 23.21
N SER A 212 13.75 10.75 22.24
CA SER A 212 14.12 9.60 21.41
C SER A 212 15.19 9.92 20.36
N HIS A 213 15.54 11.20 20.18
CA HIS A 213 16.48 11.67 19.14
C HIS A 213 16.08 11.25 17.73
N THR A 214 14.78 11.07 17.51
CA THR A 214 14.13 10.77 16.24
C THR A 214 12.97 11.75 16.07
N ASN A 215 12.42 11.85 14.86
CA ASN A 215 11.22 12.65 14.62
C ASN A 215 9.91 11.88 14.81
N TYR A 216 9.97 10.72 15.48
CA TYR A 216 8.82 9.86 15.72
C TYR A 216 8.94 9.05 17.00
N ASP A 217 7.79 8.60 17.50
CA ASP A 217 7.63 7.72 18.64
C ASP A 217 6.56 6.64 18.33
N ASN A 218 6.89 5.37 18.55
CA ASN A 218 6.01 4.22 18.32
C ASN A 218 5.55 3.52 19.62
N SER A 219 5.93 4.07 20.77
CA SER A 219 5.51 3.65 22.11
C SER A 219 4.16 4.26 22.52
N ILE A 220 3.76 5.33 21.85
CA ILE A 220 2.52 6.08 22.11
C ILE A 220 1.37 5.46 21.32
N ASP A 221 0.35 4.93 22.02
CA ASP A 221 -0.84 4.33 21.43
C ASP A 221 -2.09 5.19 21.63
N LEU A 222 -2.31 6.13 20.71
CA LEU A 222 -3.44 7.05 20.76
C LEU A 222 -4.78 6.35 20.54
N ALA A 223 -4.83 5.31 19.71
CA ALA A 223 -6.03 4.51 19.47
C ALA A 223 -6.50 3.80 20.75
N ALA A 224 -5.58 3.18 21.49
CA ALA A 224 -5.90 2.56 22.78
C ALA A 224 -6.40 3.57 23.83
N ILE A 225 -5.92 4.81 23.77
CA ILE A 225 -6.37 5.88 24.67
C ILE A 225 -7.80 6.29 24.32
N ILE A 226 -8.11 6.53 23.06
CA ILE A 226 -9.49 6.87 22.61
C ILE A 226 -10.48 5.78 23.04
N ALA A 227 -10.13 4.51 22.85
CA ALA A 227 -10.99 3.38 23.24
C ALA A 227 -11.30 3.33 24.75
N LYS A 228 -10.42 3.86 25.61
CA LYS A 228 -10.59 3.90 27.07
C LYS A 228 -11.34 5.15 27.55
N HIS A 229 -11.48 6.18 26.72
CA HIS A 229 -12.10 7.45 27.11
C HIS A 229 -13.36 7.74 26.27
N PRO A 230 -14.57 7.49 26.80
CA PRO A 230 -15.82 7.59 26.04
C PRO A 230 -16.19 9.00 25.55
N LYS A 231 -15.46 10.04 25.98
CA LYS A 231 -15.60 11.43 25.53
C LYS A 231 -14.72 11.76 24.31
N LEU A 232 -13.82 10.87 23.92
CA LEU A 232 -12.99 10.98 22.73
C LEU A 232 -13.57 10.08 21.64
N HIS A 233 -13.68 10.60 20.43
CA HIS A 233 -14.25 9.87 19.29
C HIS A 233 -13.21 9.62 18.20
N THR A 234 -12.17 10.46 18.10
CA THR A 234 -11.12 10.38 17.09
C THR A 234 -9.77 10.84 17.64
N VAL A 235 -8.69 10.48 16.93
CA VAL A 235 -7.34 11.00 17.21
C VAL A 235 -7.29 12.51 17.04
N SER A 236 -8.09 13.07 16.13
CA SER A 236 -8.21 14.53 15.98
C SER A 236 -8.74 15.20 17.25
N ASP A 237 -9.53 14.51 18.07
CA ASP A 237 -9.98 15.06 19.37
C ASP A 237 -8.85 15.10 20.40
N VAL A 238 -7.86 14.21 20.27
CA VAL A 238 -6.65 14.19 21.11
C VAL A 238 -5.65 15.25 20.65
N LEU A 239 -5.46 15.38 19.34
CA LEU A 239 -4.50 16.32 18.75
C LEU A 239 -5.04 17.75 18.64
N ASP A 240 -6.35 17.98 18.68
CA ASP A 240 -7.00 19.29 18.79
C ASP A 240 -6.42 20.38 17.87
N HIS A 241 -6.52 20.17 16.56
CA HIS A 241 -6.00 21.06 15.50
C HIS A 241 -4.47 21.27 15.47
N LEU A 242 -3.70 20.60 16.33
CA LEU A 242 -2.22 20.62 16.29
C LEU A 242 -1.72 19.92 15.03
N PHE A 243 -1.40 20.71 14.01
CA PHE A 243 -0.91 20.22 12.71
C PHE A 243 0.56 19.81 12.72
N LEU A 244 1.24 19.85 13.88
CA LEU A 244 2.63 19.41 14.01
C LEU A 244 2.76 17.91 14.26
N PHE A 245 1.70 17.27 14.76
CA PHE A 245 1.69 15.84 15.00
C PHE A 245 0.99 15.11 13.85
N ASN A 246 1.68 14.11 13.32
CA ASN A 246 1.14 13.12 12.40
C ASN A 246 1.01 11.78 13.13
N TYR A 247 -0.21 11.25 13.24
CA TYR A 247 -0.44 9.92 13.79
C TYR A 247 -0.76 8.93 12.68
N ASN A 248 0.16 7.99 12.46
CA ASN A 248 -0.07 6.84 11.61
C ASN A 248 -0.71 5.72 12.45
N GLU A 249 -2.03 5.69 12.44
CA GLU A 249 -2.84 4.72 13.20
C GLU A 249 -2.48 3.26 12.86
N ARG A 250 -2.22 2.96 11.58
CA ARG A 250 -1.95 1.58 11.13
C ARG A 250 -0.69 1.00 11.76
N TYR A 251 0.33 1.82 11.92
CA TYR A 251 1.62 1.39 12.46
C TYR A 251 1.83 1.82 13.92
N ASN A 252 0.86 2.55 14.47
CA ASN A 252 0.92 3.18 15.78
C ASN A 252 2.18 4.04 15.97
N ILE A 253 2.35 5.04 15.10
CA ILE A 253 3.49 5.95 15.14
C ILE A 253 2.98 7.38 15.22
N VAL A 254 3.41 8.12 16.24
CA VAL A 254 3.30 9.58 16.30
C VAL A 254 4.59 10.16 15.75
N SER A 255 4.52 11.14 14.86
CA SER A 255 5.68 11.79 14.27
C SER A 255 5.50 13.30 14.14
N ILE A 256 6.61 14.01 14.08
CA ILE A 256 6.69 15.42 13.74
C ILE A 256 7.47 15.52 12.42
N PRO A 257 7.00 16.28 11.42
CA PRO A 257 7.78 16.49 10.20
C PRO A 257 9.18 17.02 10.51
N TYR A 258 10.21 16.54 9.81
CA TYR A 258 11.60 16.73 10.23
C TYR A 258 12.00 18.21 10.30
N ASP A 259 11.61 18.99 9.29
CA ASP A 259 11.86 20.42 9.18
C ASP A 259 11.11 21.21 10.27
N ALA A 260 9.91 20.78 10.63
CA ALA A 260 9.17 21.34 11.76
C ALA A 260 9.82 21.00 13.11
N LEU A 261 10.34 19.79 13.28
CA LEU A 261 11.07 19.41 14.49
C LEU A 261 12.37 20.20 14.63
N ASP A 262 13.14 20.36 13.55
CA ASP A 262 14.35 21.19 13.55
C ASP A 262 14.02 22.64 13.93
N PHE A 263 12.93 23.20 13.39
CA PHE A 263 12.48 24.54 13.72
C PHE A 263 12.05 24.68 15.20
N ILE A 264 11.37 23.66 15.75
CA ILE A 264 11.03 23.59 17.18
C ILE A 264 12.30 23.53 18.04
N GLN A 265 13.28 22.70 17.66
CA GLN A 265 14.52 22.54 18.41
C GLN A 265 15.35 23.82 18.42
N ASN A 266 15.40 24.54 17.29
CA ASN A 266 16.02 25.86 17.21
C ASN A 266 15.33 26.87 18.13
N TYR A 267 13.99 26.93 18.13
CA TYR A 267 13.24 27.76 19.07
C TYR A 267 13.57 27.44 20.53
N ILE A 268 13.58 26.14 20.88
CA ILE A 268 13.89 25.68 22.25
C ILE A 268 15.32 26.09 22.63
N HIS A 269 16.28 25.91 21.72
CA HIS A 269 17.67 26.29 21.94
C HIS A 269 17.82 27.81 22.18
N ASP A 270 17.22 28.62 21.29
CA ASP A 270 17.26 30.08 21.35
C ASP A 270 16.61 30.64 22.62
N ASN A 271 15.66 29.89 23.20
CA ASN A 271 14.91 30.27 24.41
C ASN A 271 15.40 29.56 25.69
N GLY A 272 16.67 29.17 25.75
CA GLY A 272 17.31 28.68 26.98
C GLY A 272 17.26 27.17 27.19
N GLY A 273 16.97 26.40 26.15
CA GLY A 273 17.04 24.94 26.14
C GLY A 273 15.78 24.23 26.66
N ILE A 274 15.80 22.90 26.59
CA ILE A 274 14.63 22.04 26.82
C ILE A 274 14.06 22.18 28.24
N GLU A 275 14.90 22.27 29.27
CA GLU A 275 14.46 22.43 30.66
C GLU A 275 13.70 23.76 30.88
N THR A 276 14.23 24.83 30.29
CA THR A 276 13.60 26.16 30.33
C THR A 276 12.27 26.12 29.60
N PHE A 277 12.22 25.53 28.41
CA PHE A 277 10.99 25.39 27.64
C PHE A 277 9.93 24.59 28.41
N LEU A 278 10.27 23.40 28.92
CA LEU A 278 9.34 22.55 29.67
C LEU A 278 8.80 23.28 30.90
N SER A 279 9.68 23.96 31.67
CA SER A 279 9.25 24.73 32.84
C SER A 279 8.27 25.86 32.49
N HIS A 280 8.51 26.60 31.40
CA HIS A 280 7.58 27.64 30.94
C HIS A 280 6.25 27.03 30.49
N GLN A 281 6.27 25.95 29.71
CA GLN A 281 5.06 25.29 29.25
C GLN A 281 4.25 24.69 30.41
N GLU A 282 4.89 24.08 31.39
CA GLU A 282 4.23 23.56 32.61
C GLU A 282 3.56 24.66 33.45
N GLN A 283 4.11 25.89 33.44
CA GLN A 283 3.49 27.04 34.11
C GLN A 283 2.31 27.63 33.32
N HIS A 284 2.37 27.56 31.98
CA HIS A 284 1.35 28.11 31.09
C HIS A 284 0.16 27.17 30.88
N ILE A 285 0.39 25.86 30.90
CA ILE A 285 -0.65 24.85 30.72
C ILE A 285 -1.38 24.65 32.05
N VAL A 286 -2.67 24.96 32.09
CA VAL A 286 -3.50 24.78 33.29
C VAL A 286 -3.50 23.31 33.69
N SER A 287 -3.21 23.04 34.97
CA SER A 287 -3.38 21.75 35.64
C SER A 287 -4.85 21.33 35.63
N GLU A 288 -5.31 20.81 34.50
CA GLU A 288 -6.60 20.12 34.40
C GLU A 288 -6.39 18.62 34.62
N ASP A 289 -7.42 17.94 35.12
CA ASP A 289 -7.49 16.47 35.15
C ASP A 289 -7.41 15.94 33.71
N ASN A 290 -6.19 15.75 33.22
CA ASN A 290 -5.95 15.27 31.87
C ASN A 290 -5.91 13.73 31.89
N GLN A 291 -7.09 13.12 31.82
CA GLN A 291 -7.25 11.67 31.74
C GLN A 291 -6.47 11.04 30.55
N VAL A 292 -6.25 11.81 29.48
CA VAL A 292 -5.43 11.41 28.32
C VAL A 292 -3.96 11.31 28.71
N LEU A 293 -3.44 12.26 29.50
CA LEU A 293 -2.06 12.21 30.00
C LEU A 293 -1.80 11.00 30.89
N GLU A 294 -2.73 10.69 31.80
CA GLU A 294 -2.60 9.49 32.65
C GLU A 294 -2.70 8.21 31.80
N GLY A 295 -3.56 8.18 30.79
CA GLY A 295 -3.62 7.12 29.79
C GLY A 295 -2.31 6.95 29.01
N LEU A 296 -1.67 8.05 28.61
CA LEU A 296 -0.35 8.08 27.95
C LEU A 296 0.73 7.52 28.88
N ARG A 297 0.82 8.03 30.12
CA ARG A 297 1.82 7.58 31.10
C ARG A 297 1.73 6.08 31.43
N LEU A 298 0.52 5.54 31.53
CA LEU A 298 0.29 4.13 31.83
C LEU A 298 0.58 3.20 30.64
N ASN A 299 0.47 3.68 29.41
CA ASN A 299 0.62 2.86 28.20
C ASN A 299 1.94 3.12 27.44
N THR A 300 2.72 4.14 27.82
CA THR A 300 4.06 4.37 27.28
C THR A 300 5.01 3.33 27.86
N LYS A 301 5.58 2.46 27.03
CA LYS A 301 6.60 1.51 27.48
C LYS A 301 7.86 2.30 27.88
N ASN A 302 8.31 2.18 29.13
CA ASN A 302 9.61 2.71 29.54
C ASN A 302 10.71 2.07 28.66
N THR A 303 11.23 2.80 27.69
CA THR A 303 12.50 2.52 27.03
C THR A 303 13.64 2.93 27.96
N ALA A 304 13.86 2.11 28.98
CA ALA A 304 15.11 2.08 29.71
C ALA A 304 15.62 0.64 29.66
N GLY A 305 16.63 0.41 28.82
CA GLY A 305 17.38 -0.85 28.75
C GLY A 305 17.25 -1.59 27.43
N ASN A 306 18.02 -1.20 26.42
CA ASN A 306 19.20 -1.96 25.98
C ASN A 306 19.76 -1.32 24.70
N ASP A 307 20.84 -0.58 24.89
CA ASP A 307 21.87 -0.36 23.88
C ASP A 307 22.40 -1.70 23.35
N ASP A 308 22.59 -1.77 22.03
CA ASP A 308 23.64 -2.49 21.31
C ASP A 308 23.14 -2.96 19.94
N ILE A 309 23.09 -2.05 18.97
CA ILE A 309 23.67 -2.33 17.65
C ILE A 309 24.47 -1.11 17.24
N SER A 310 25.78 -1.31 17.27
CA SER A 310 26.88 -0.39 16.97
C SER A 310 26.61 0.62 15.87
N SER A 311 26.73 1.89 16.26
CA SER A 311 27.31 2.94 15.44
C SER A 311 28.70 2.49 14.96
N ASP A 312 28.87 2.27 13.66
CA ASP A 312 30.11 2.62 12.97
C ASP A 312 29.93 2.60 11.44
N SER A 313 30.13 3.79 10.87
CA SER A 313 30.57 4.05 9.50
C SER A 313 29.70 3.59 8.33
N VAL A 314 28.87 4.50 7.79
CA VAL A 314 28.91 4.83 6.36
C VAL A 314 28.75 6.34 6.23
N LYS A 315 29.82 6.99 5.80
CA LYS A 315 29.88 8.41 5.45
C LYS A 315 28.97 8.69 4.26
N GLU A 316 28.46 9.93 4.26
CA GLU A 316 27.83 10.63 3.15
C GLU A 316 28.31 10.17 1.76
N GLU A 317 27.34 9.83 0.91
CA GLU A 317 27.36 10.27 -0.48
C GLU A 317 25.90 10.49 -0.92
N LEU A 318 25.51 11.76 -0.89
CA LEU A 318 24.32 12.30 -1.53
C LEU A 318 24.38 11.99 -3.02
N GLN A 319 23.35 11.33 -3.55
CA GLN A 319 22.97 11.47 -4.94
C GLN A 319 21.45 11.31 -5.08
N ASP A 320 20.86 12.39 -5.57
CA ASP A 320 19.45 12.64 -5.85
C ASP A 320 18.65 11.42 -6.28
N LEU A 321 17.47 11.21 -5.70
CA LEU A 321 16.33 10.61 -6.40
C LEU A 321 15.01 11.17 -5.84
N GLU A 322 14.20 11.60 -6.80
CA GLU A 322 13.00 12.41 -6.71
C GLU A 322 11.79 11.63 -6.15
N THR A 323 10.93 12.34 -5.40
CA THR A 323 9.49 12.13 -5.15
C THR A 323 8.87 10.75 -5.47
N GLU A 324 8.40 10.03 -4.44
CA GLU A 324 7.50 8.88 -4.61
C GLU A 324 6.03 9.28 -4.78
N VAL A 325 5.64 9.26 -6.05
CA VAL A 325 4.29 9.10 -6.62
C VAL A 325 3.72 7.73 -6.19
N PRO A 326 2.39 7.53 -6.01
CA PRO A 326 1.81 6.22 -5.69
C PRO A 326 2.38 5.13 -6.61
N GLU A 327 2.93 4.06 -6.04
CA GLU A 327 3.70 3.04 -6.77
C GLU A 327 2.92 2.50 -7.98
N LEU A 328 3.27 3.01 -9.17
CA LEU A 328 2.76 2.54 -10.46
C LEU A 328 2.99 1.04 -10.64
N GLU A 329 3.98 0.45 -9.95
CA GLU A 329 4.41 -0.94 -10.15
C GLU A 329 3.30 -1.97 -9.94
N ILE A 330 2.37 -1.76 -9.00
CA ILE A 330 1.30 -2.74 -8.69
C ILE A 330 0.29 -2.87 -9.84
N TYR A 331 -0.06 -1.74 -10.49
CA TYR A 331 -1.02 -1.72 -11.61
C TYR A 331 -0.34 -1.84 -12.98
N MET A 332 0.99 -1.69 -13.01
CA MET A 332 1.82 -1.93 -14.18
C MET A 332 2.37 -3.36 -14.28
N ASP A 333 2.30 -4.17 -13.22
CA ASP A 333 2.65 -5.59 -13.29
C ASP A 333 1.50 -6.42 -13.87
N PRO A 334 1.62 -6.90 -15.14
CA PRO A 334 0.56 -7.69 -15.76
C PRO A 334 0.34 -9.04 -15.07
N GLU A 335 1.33 -9.59 -14.36
CA GLU A 335 1.19 -10.86 -13.65
C GLU A 335 0.32 -10.71 -12.40
N ILE A 336 0.50 -9.64 -11.63
CA ILE A 336 -0.32 -9.36 -10.44
C ILE A 336 -1.79 -9.23 -10.85
N ARG A 337 -2.09 -8.40 -11.87
CA ARG A 337 -3.46 -8.21 -12.36
C ARG A 337 -4.06 -9.50 -12.93
N GLN A 338 -3.28 -10.31 -13.63
CA GLN A 338 -3.75 -11.59 -14.16
C GLN A 338 -4.05 -12.62 -13.06
N ASN A 339 -3.21 -12.70 -12.03
CA ASN A 339 -3.43 -13.60 -10.88
C ASN A 339 -4.73 -13.24 -10.14
N LEU A 340 -5.00 -11.95 -9.95
CA LEU A 340 -6.26 -11.47 -9.38
C LEU A 340 -7.46 -11.83 -10.27
N ALA A 341 -7.32 -11.70 -11.59
CA ALA A 341 -8.36 -12.09 -12.54
C ALA A 341 -8.64 -13.61 -12.51
N GLU A 342 -7.62 -14.45 -12.41
CA GLU A 342 -7.77 -15.90 -12.29
C GLU A 342 -8.48 -16.30 -10.99
N GLU A 343 -8.16 -15.64 -9.88
CA GLU A 343 -8.83 -15.87 -8.59
C GLU A 343 -10.29 -15.50 -8.64
N GLN A 344 -10.61 -14.35 -9.22
CA GLN A 344 -11.98 -13.92 -9.43
C GLN A 344 -12.74 -14.91 -10.33
N LEU A 345 -12.13 -15.34 -11.43
CA LEU A 345 -12.73 -16.30 -12.35
C LEU A 345 -13.02 -17.65 -11.65
N ASN A 346 -12.13 -18.09 -10.77
CA ASN A 346 -12.34 -19.30 -9.96
C ASN A 346 -13.51 -19.13 -8.98
N GLN A 347 -13.67 -17.95 -8.36
CA GLN A 347 -14.83 -17.66 -7.50
C GLN A 347 -16.15 -17.68 -8.28
N LEU A 348 -16.17 -17.05 -9.47
CA LEU A 348 -17.35 -17.04 -10.35
C LEU A 348 -17.73 -18.45 -10.81
N LYS A 349 -16.74 -19.28 -11.17
CA LYS A 349 -16.97 -20.68 -11.60
C LYS A 349 -17.49 -21.58 -10.47
N ASN A 350 -16.97 -21.40 -9.25
CA ASN A 350 -17.31 -22.24 -8.10
C ASN A 350 -18.64 -21.87 -7.43
N ASN A 351 -19.16 -20.66 -7.67
CA ASN A 351 -20.46 -20.23 -7.18
C ASN A 351 -21.53 -20.40 -8.26
N LYS A 352 -22.45 -21.37 -8.08
CA LYS A 352 -23.55 -21.65 -9.02
C LYS A 352 -24.37 -20.41 -9.41
N LYS A 353 -24.55 -19.44 -8.51
CA LYS A 353 -25.32 -18.21 -8.77
C LYS A 353 -24.54 -17.19 -9.60
N MET A 354 -23.22 -17.32 -9.69
CA MET A 354 -22.32 -16.38 -10.36
C MET A 354 -21.71 -16.93 -11.65
N GLN A 355 -21.97 -18.19 -12.01
CA GLN A 355 -21.44 -18.81 -13.23
C GLN A 355 -21.83 -18.04 -14.51
N GLN A 356 -23.01 -17.41 -14.52
CA GLN A 356 -23.47 -16.56 -15.62
C GLN A 356 -22.54 -15.37 -15.92
N TYR A 357 -21.71 -14.96 -14.95
CA TYR A 357 -20.80 -13.82 -15.06
C TYR A 357 -19.40 -14.17 -15.57
N VAL A 358 -19.08 -15.46 -15.76
CA VAL A 358 -17.75 -15.92 -16.22
C VAL A 358 -17.39 -15.30 -17.58
N THR A 359 -18.31 -15.30 -18.53
CA THR A 359 -18.06 -14.73 -19.87
C THR A 359 -18.07 -13.19 -19.86
N PRO A 360 -19.06 -12.50 -19.25
CA PRO A 360 -19.02 -11.05 -19.07
C PRO A 360 -17.73 -10.54 -18.42
N PHE A 361 -17.26 -11.20 -17.36
CA PHE A 361 -15.99 -10.89 -16.71
C PHE A 361 -14.82 -10.88 -17.70
N ASN A 362 -14.66 -11.97 -18.46
CA ASN A 362 -13.57 -12.08 -19.43
C ASN A 362 -13.67 -11.03 -20.54
N ILE A 363 -14.89 -10.65 -20.94
CA ILE A 363 -15.11 -9.60 -21.94
C ILE A 363 -14.66 -8.24 -21.40
N TYR A 364 -15.12 -7.82 -20.21
CA TYR A 364 -14.72 -6.54 -19.63
C TYR A 364 -13.21 -6.47 -19.39
N PHE A 365 -12.62 -7.56 -18.91
CA PHE A 365 -11.18 -7.65 -18.70
C PHE A 365 -10.39 -7.60 -20.02
N ALA A 366 -10.85 -8.30 -21.05
CA ALA A 366 -10.25 -8.26 -22.39
C ALA A 366 -10.32 -6.86 -23.03
N ILE A 367 -11.47 -6.18 -22.93
CA ILE A 367 -11.67 -4.82 -23.47
C ILE A 367 -10.64 -3.86 -22.88
N THR A 368 -10.50 -3.85 -21.54
CA THR A 368 -9.52 -2.98 -20.87
C THR A 368 -8.07 -3.35 -21.20
N ASN A 369 -7.76 -4.64 -21.42
CA ASN A 369 -6.44 -5.05 -21.90
C ASN A 369 -6.17 -4.65 -23.35
N LEU A 370 -7.18 -4.71 -24.22
CA LEU A 370 -7.05 -4.42 -25.64
C LEU A 370 -6.90 -2.91 -25.89
N TYR A 371 -7.77 -2.11 -25.27
CA TYR A 371 -7.89 -0.68 -25.57
C TYR A 371 -7.31 0.24 -24.50
N GLY A 372 -7.10 -0.25 -23.28
CA GLY A 372 -6.83 0.59 -22.11
C GLY A 372 -8.11 1.21 -21.56
N TYR A 373 -8.98 1.78 -22.40
CA TYR A 373 -10.29 2.31 -22.04
C TYR A 373 -11.30 2.19 -23.19
N ALA A 374 -12.60 2.19 -22.89
CA ALA A 374 -13.69 2.22 -23.87
C ALA A 374 -14.97 2.82 -23.26
N SER A 375 -15.79 3.53 -24.05
CA SER A 375 -17.10 3.99 -23.58
C SER A 375 -18.05 2.83 -23.25
N LEU A 376 -18.96 3.01 -22.29
CA LEU A 376 -19.95 1.99 -21.97
C LEU A 376 -20.87 1.70 -23.16
N GLU A 377 -21.17 2.70 -24.00
CA GLU A 377 -21.85 2.51 -25.29
C GLU A 377 -21.10 1.52 -26.19
N ARG A 378 -19.77 1.64 -26.28
CA ARG A 378 -18.93 0.68 -27.03
C ARG A 378 -18.96 -0.70 -26.40
N VAL A 379 -18.92 -0.79 -25.07
CA VAL A 379 -19.00 -2.08 -24.37
C VAL A 379 -20.35 -2.76 -24.65
N VAL A 380 -21.46 -2.00 -24.66
CA VAL A 380 -22.79 -2.50 -25.05
C VAL A 380 -22.76 -3.04 -26.49
N HIS A 381 -22.20 -2.27 -27.43
CA HIS A 381 -22.06 -2.70 -28.83
C HIS A 381 -21.26 -4.01 -28.94
N LEU A 382 -20.11 -4.11 -28.28
CA LEU A 382 -19.28 -5.33 -28.32
C LEU A 382 -19.98 -6.53 -27.66
N MET A 383 -20.71 -6.32 -26.56
CA MET A 383 -21.50 -7.37 -25.90
C MET A 383 -22.62 -7.89 -26.80
N LYS A 384 -23.26 -7.01 -27.58
CA LYS A 384 -24.25 -7.43 -28.58
C LYS A 384 -23.60 -8.09 -29.80
N HIS A 385 -22.57 -7.48 -30.38
CA HIS A 385 -21.97 -7.95 -31.62
C HIS A 385 -21.21 -9.27 -31.45
N LEU A 386 -20.43 -9.42 -30.38
CA LEU A 386 -19.55 -10.57 -30.18
C LEU A 386 -20.17 -11.68 -29.30
N TYR A 387 -21.04 -11.31 -28.36
CA TYR A 387 -21.60 -12.25 -27.38
C TYR A 387 -23.14 -12.40 -27.48
N ASP A 388 -23.77 -11.74 -28.46
CA ASP A 388 -25.22 -11.73 -28.69
C ASP A 388 -26.05 -11.46 -27.42
N ARG A 389 -25.57 -10.54 -26.58
CA ARG A 389 -26.23 -10.18 -25.34
C ARG A 389 -26.71 -8.74 -25.38
N ASP A 390 -28.04 -8.58 -25.39
CA ASP A 390 -28.67 -7.28 -25.22
C ASP A 390 -28.54 -6.81 -23.77
N MET A 391 -27.98 -5.61 -23.59
CA MET A 391 -27.79 -4.98 -22.28
C MET A 391 -27.70 -3.46 -22.42
N THR A 392 -27.94 -2.76 -21.31
CA THR A 392 -27.76 -1.32 -21.19
C THR A 392 -26.46 -0.99 -20.45
N GLU A 393 -26.00 0.25 -20.53
CA GLU A 393 -24.86 0.74 -19.74
C GLU A 393 -25.07 0.54 -18.22
N LYS A 394 -26.32 0.67 -17.78
CA LYS A 394 -26.71 0.43 -16.38
C LYS A 394 -26.53 -1.05 -16.01
N ASP A 395 -26.86 -1.97 -16.92
CA ASP A 395 -26.66 -3.40 -16.68
C ASP A 395 -25.16 -3.70 -16.51
N ILE A 396 -24.29 -3.13 -17.35
CA ILE A 396 -22.83 -3.28 -17.21
C ILE A 396 -22.36 -2.82 -15.82
N LYS A 397 -22.80 -1.64 -15.36
CA LYS A 397 -22.47 -1.12 -14.02
C LYS A 397 -22.92 -2.09 -12.91
N ASN A 398 -24.16 -2.55 -12.99
CA ASN A 398 -24.72 -3.49 -12.01
C ASN A 398 -23.97 -4.84 -12.01
N GLU A 399 -23.56 -5.33 -13.18
CA GLU A 399 -22.81 -6.58 -13.28
C GLU A 399 -21.40 -6.46 -12.69
N ILE A 400 -20.71 -5.36 -12.96
CA ILE A 400 -19.37 -5.10 -12.40
C ILE A 400 -19.44 -5.01 -10.87
N GLU A 401 -20.47 -4.35 -10.34
CA GLU A 401 -20.73 -4.30 -8.89
C GLU A 401 -21.09 -5.68 -8.33
N ALA A 402 -21.98 -6.42 -8.99
CA ALA A 402 -22.41 -7.76 -8.55
C ALA A 402 -21.27 -8.79 -8.57
N MET A 403 -20.35 -8.69 -9.55
CA MET A 403 -19.14 -9.50 -9.59
C MET A 403 -18.08 -9.01 -8.59
N ASN A 404 -18.18 -7.78 -8.09
CA ASN A 404 -17.18 -7.12 -7.25
C ASN A 404 -15.79 -7.07 -7.90
N ILE A 405 -15.70 -6.52 -9.12
CA ILE A 405 -14.46 -6.51 -9.93
C ILE A 405 -13.86 -5.12 -10.17
N ASN A 406 -14.22 -4.14 -9.34
CA ASN A 406 -13.78 -2.73 -9.46
C ASN A 406 -12.25 -2.54 -9.37
N GLU A 407 -11.53 -3.50 -8.79
CA GLU A 407 -10.06 -3.51 -8.74
C GLU A 407 -9.42 -4.00 -10.06
N LEU A 408 -10.18 -4.73 -10.88
CA LEU A 408 -9.73 -5.30 -12.16
C LEU A 408 -10.14 -4.45 -13.35
N VAL A 409 -11.31 -3.80 -13.27
CA VAL A 409 -11.83 -2.86 -14.27
C VAL A 409 -12.54 -1.72 -13.54
N ILE A 410 -12.32 -0.47 -13.96
CA ILE A 410 -12.93 0.70 -13.33
C ILE A 410 -14.05 1.22 -14.22
N VAL A 411 -15.18 1.59 -13.63
CA VAL A 411 -16.22 2.36 -14.33
C VAL A 411 -16.24 3.78 -13.79
N GLN A 412 -15.96 4.75 -14.66
CA GLN A 412 -15.95 6.17 -14.32
C GLN A 412 -16.33 7.00 -15.54
N ASN A 413 -17.15 8.04 -15.37
CA ASN A 413 -17.59 8.94 -16.45
C ASN A 413 -18.15 8.20 -17.68
N ASP A 414 -18.97 7.17 -17.47
CA ASP A 414 -19.53 6.33 -18.53
C ASP A 414 -18.48 5.65 -19.43
N MET A 415 -17.28 5.42 -18.88
CA MET A 415 -16.19 4.67 -19.49
C MET A 415 -15.85 3.43 -18.66
N LEU A 416 -15.45 2.36 -19.34
CA LEU A 416 -14.77 1.20 -18.78
C LEU A 416 -13.25 1.37 -18.95
N LEU A 417 -12.51 1.41 -17.85
CA LEU A 417 -11.09 1.75 -17.81
C LEU A 417 -10.24 0.59 -17.27
N HIS A 418 -9.04 0.42 -17.83
CA HIS A 418 -7.96 -0.31 -17.18
C HIS A 418 -7.55 0.47 -15.91
N PRO A 419 -7.27 -0.19 -14.77
CA PRO A 419 -6.93 0.47 -13.52
C PRO A 419 -5.73 1.44 -13.54
N VAL A 420 -4.92 1.40 -14.58
CA VAL A 420 -3.73 2.26 -14.75
C VAL A 420 -4.09 3.59 -15.44
N ILE A 421 -5.21 3.66 -16.16
CA ILE A 421 -5.61 4.86 -16.91
C ILE A 421 -5.81 6.08 -16.00
N PRO A 422 -6.52 5.98 -14.86
CA PRO A 422 -6.62 7.09 -13.90
C PRO A 422 -5.28 7.62 -13.39
N MET A 423 -4.21 6.83 -13.50
CA MET A 423 -2.86 7.18 -13.06
C MET A 423 -2.03 7.84 -14.16
N LEU A 424 -2.35 7.56 -15.43
CA LEU A 424 -1.58 8.04 -16.59
C LEU A 424 -2.20 9.28 -17.24
N ALA A 425 -3.50 9.50 -17.07
CA ALA A 425 -4.21 10.59 -17.74
C ALA A 425 -5.33 11.15 -16.86
N ASN A 426 -5.61 12.45 -17.04
CA ASN A 426 -6.79 13.07 -16.48
C ASN A 426 -8.03 12.53 -17.22
N ILE A 427 -8.96 11.92 -16.48
CA ILE A 427 -10.09 11.19 -17.06
C ILE A 427 -11.06 12.14 -17.77
N ASP A 428 -11.10 13.41 -17.36
CA ASP A 428 -11.91 14.45 -17.98
C ASP A 428 -11.38 14.88 -19.37
N GLU A 429 -10.17 14.44 -19.75
CA GLU A 429 -9.55 14.68 -21.06
C GLU A 429 -9.67 13.47 -22.01
N ILE A 430 -10.28 12.37 -21.54
CA ILE A 430 -10.50 11.17 -22.35
C ILE A 430 -11.74 11.37 -23.23
N ASP A 431 -11.51 11.72 -24.49
CA ASP A 431 -12.53 11.91 -25.52
C ASP A 431 -12.89 10.58 -26.19
N ASP A 432 -14.11 10.05 -25.99
CA ASP A 432 -14.63 8.95 -26.81
C ASP A 432 -16.16 8.86 -26.84
N PRO A 433 -16.78 9.14 -28.00
CA PRO A 433 -17.96 8.31 -28.33
C PRO A 433 -17.90 7.57 -29.69
N LEU A 434 -17.18 8.02 -30.73
CA LEU A 434 -17.30 7.40 -32.08
C LEU A 434 -16.04 7.45 -32.97
N LYS A 435 -14.84 7.56 -32.40
CA LYS A 435 -13.62 7.39 -33.23
C LYS A 435 -13.39 5.90 -33.50
N GLY A 436 -12.81 5.56 -34.65
CA GLY A 436 -12.60 4.15 -35.02
C GLY A 436 -11.70 3.42 -34.01
N PHE A 437 -12.20 2.33 -33.43
CA PHE A 437 -11.44 1.36 -32.65
C PHE A 437 -11.22 0.11 -33.48
N TYR A 438 -10.17 -0.64 -33.15
CA TYR A 438 -10.05 -1.99 -33.69
C TYR A 438 -11.21 -2.85 -33.16
N GLU A 439 -12.02 -3.42 -34.05
CA GLU A 439 -13.12 -4.30 -33.65
C GLU A 439 -12.75 -5.76 -33.96
N PRO A 440 -12.62 -6.63 -32.94
CA PRO A 440 -12.44 -8.07 -33.15
C PRO A 440 -13.59 -8.64 -33.97
N SER A 441 -13.32 -9.58 -34.87
CA SER A 441 -14.36 -10.16 -35.74
C SER A 441 -15.23 -11.22 -35.03
N HIS A 442 -14.75 -11.75 -33.91
CA HIS A 442 -15.38 -12.82 -33.16
C HIS A 442 -14.92 -12.81 -31.70
N LEU A 443 -15.76 -13.34 -30.80
CA LEU A 443 -15.50 -13.33 -29.35
C LEU A 443 -14.15 -13.94 -28.97
N ASP A 444 -13.78 -15.08 -29.57
CA ASP A 444 -12.53 -15.77 -29.27
C ASP A 444 -11.29 -14.89 -29.51
N GLU A 445 -11.38 -13.98 -30.50
CA GLU A 445 -10.31 -13.04 -30.79
C GLU A 445 -10.17 -11.98 -29.70
N LEU A 446 -11.28 -11.46 -29.18
CA LEU A 446 -11.27 -10.57 -28.03
C LEU A 446 -10.72 -11.29 -26.79
N LEU A 447 -11.16 -12.53 -26.55
CA LEU A 447 -10.80 -13.29 -25.34
C LEU A 447 -9.32 -13.69 -25.27
N ILE A 448 -8.54 -13.58 -26.35
CA ILE A 448 -7.07 -13.64 -26.29
C ILE A 448 -6.55 -12.61 -25.27
N TYR A 449 -7.16 -11.43 -25.22
CA TYR A 449 -6.78 -10.35 -24.31
C TYR A 449 -7.25 -10.56 -22.86
N ALA A 450 -8.03 -11.61 -22.57
CA ALA A 450 -8.36 -11.99 -21.19
C ALA A 450 -7.31 -12.92 -20.54
N ASN A 451 -6.40 -13.48 -21.35
CA ASN A 451 -5.46 -14.49 -20.91
C ASN A 451 -4.11 -13.89 -20.49
N ASN A 452 -3.33 -14.73 -19.79
CA ASN A 452 -1.93 -14.57 -19.43
C ASN A 452 -1.03 -14.03 -20.57
N GLU A 453 -1.33 -14.39 -21.81
CA GLU A 453 -0.70 -13.85 -23.01
C GLU A 453 -1.70 -12.99 -23.77
N PHE A 454 -1.86 -11.74 -23.33
CA PHE A 454 -2.78 -10.73 -23.90
C PHE A 454 -2.33 -10.19 -25.28
N TYR A 455 -1.69 -11.03 -26.10
CA TYR A 455 -1.18 -10.67 -27.41
C TYR A 455 -1.15 -11.88 -28.36
N THR A 456 -1.29 -11.63 -29.66
CA THR A 456 -1.30 -12.68 -30.67
C THR A 456 0.12 -12.97 -31.18
N ARG A 457 0.59 -14.20 -31.01
CA ARG A 457 1.95 -14.63 -31.42
C ARG A 457 2.06 -14.87 -32.93
N ASN A 458 2.32 -13.82 -33.69
CA ASN A 458 2.74 -13.95 -35.09
C ASN A 458 4.27 -14.20 -35.23
N THR A 459 4.73 -14.53 -36.43
CA THR A 459 6.16 -14.85 -36.70
C THR A 459 7.11 -13.72 -36.29
N LYS A 460 6.71 -12.45 -36.48
CA LYS A 460 7.53 -11.27 -36.15
C LYS A 460 7.61 -11.07 -34.64
N LEU A 461 6.48 -11.17 -33.95
CA LEU A 461 6.44 -11.04 -32.49
C LEU A 461 7.16 -12.20 -31.79
N LYS A 462 7.10 -13.43 -32.32
CA LYS A 462 7.91 -14.56 -31.82
C LYS A 462 9.42 -14.29 -31.94
N GLN A 463 9.87 -13.70 -33.05
CA GLN A 463 11.27 -13.31 -33.23
C GLN A 463 11.66 -12.20 -32.25
N PHE A 464 10.78 -11.23 -32.02
CA PHE A 464 11.00 -10.16 -31.05
C PHE A 464 11.05 -10.68 -29.61
N ILE A 465 10.14 -11.56 -29.21
CA ILE A 465 10.17 -12.22 -27.89
C ILE A 465 11.46 -13.01 -27.70
N LYS A 466 11.90 -13.76 -28.72
CA LYS A 466 13.19 -14.45 -28.67
C LYS A 466 14.36 -13.47 -28.50
N PHE A 467 14.30 -12.33 -29.17
CA PHE A 467 15.26 -11.25 -28.97
C PHE A 467 15.23 -10.73 -27.52
N LEU A 468 14.05 -10.44 -26.95
CA LEU A 468 13.92 -10.02 -25.55
C LEU A 468 14.51 -11.06 -24.59
N ARG A 469 14.11 -12.33 -24.71
CA ARG A 469 14.62 -13.43 -23.87
C ARG A 469 16.14 -13.56 -23.89
N ASN A 470 16.75 -13.40 -25.07
CA ASN A 470 18.21 -13.49 -25.21
C ASN A 470 18.96 -12.29 -24.62
N ASN A 471 18.27 -11.19 -24.32
CA ASN A 471 18.87 -9.97 -23.78
C ASN A 471 18.42 -9.68 -22.35
N ILE A 472 17.54 -10.48 -21.74
CA ILE A 472 17.25 -10.39 -20.30
C ILE A 472 18.39 -11.03 -19.51
N LYS A 473 18.87 -10.35 -18.46
CA LYS A 473 20.01 -10.80 -17.64
C LYS A 473 19.67 -11.87 -16.61
N GLU A 474 18.41 -11.96 -16.20
CA GLU A 474 17.93 -13.03 -15.30
C GLU A 474 18.15 -14.39 -15.97
N ASP A 475 18.57 -15.42 -15.23
CA ASP A 475 18.89 -16.74 -15.78
C ASP A 475 17.72 -17.72 -15.70
N ASP A 476 16.83 -17.52 -14.73
CA ASP A 476 15.64 -18.34 -14.53
C ASP A 476 14.60 -18.14 -15.65
N ASP A 477 14.19 -19.24 -16.30
CA ASP A 477 13.29 -19.20 -17.45
C ASP A 477 11.88 -18.70 -17.10
N ILE A 478 11.41 -18.93 -15.87
CA ILE A 478 10.11 -18.46 -15.39
C ILE A 478 10.15 -16.94 -15.23
N LYS A 479 11.17 -16.42 -14.55
CA LYS A 479 11.36 -14.97 -14.38
C LYS A 479 11.68 -14.24 -15.68
N LYS A 480 12.38 -14.89 -16.63
CA LYS A 480 12.53 -14.36 -18.00
C LYS A 480 11.17 -14.15 -18.66
N GLU A 481 10.27 -15.13 -18.56
CA GLU A 481 8.95 -15.03 -19.17
C GLU A 481 8.10 -13.93 -18.50
N LYS A 482 8.18 -13.79 -17.18
CA LYS A 482 7.57 -12.66 -16.44
C LYS A 482 8.08 -11.32 -16.96
N THR A 483 9.40 -11.18 -17.09
CA THR A 483 10.04 -9.97 -17.60
C THR A 483 9.63 -9.66 -19.04
N VAL A 484 9.51 -10.67 -19.90
CA VAL A 484 8.99 -10.49 -21.27
C VAL A 484 7.57 -9.93 -21.24
N ARG A 485 6.68 -10.47 -20.40
CA ARG A 485 5.30 -10.00 -20.29
C ARG A 485 5.22 -8.57 -19.78
N TYR A 486 6.00 -8.24 -18.75
CA TYR A 486 6.16 -6.87 -18.26
C TYR A 486 6.57 -5.94 -19.40
N ILE A 487 7.62 -6.28 -20.16
CA ILE A 487 8.09 -5.46 -21.28
C ILE A 487 6.99 -5.28 -22.32
N LEU A 488 6.33 -6.37 -22.74
CA LEU A 488 5.28 -6.31 -23.76
C LEU A 488 4.06 -5.48 -23.29
N PHE A 489 3.70 -5.53 -22.02
CA PHE A 489 2.62 -4.70 -21.48
C PHE A 489 2.95 -3.21 -21.62
N HIS A 490 4.12 -2.78 -21.14
CA HIS A 490 4.53 -1.38 -21.15
C HIS A 490 4.72 -0.85 -22.58
N LEU A 491 5.27 -1.68 -23.46
CA LEU A 491 5.38 -1.35 -24.88
C LEU A 491 4.02 -1.04 -25.53
N ARG A 492 2.91 -1.63 -25.06
CA ARG A 492 1.56 -1.34 -25.59
C ARG A 492 0.98 -0.01 -25.10
N ILE A 493 1.47 0.47 -23.98
CA ILE A 493 1.10 1.76 -23.37
C ILE A 493 1.87 2.91 -24.04
N ALA A 494 3.08 2.64 -24.54
CA ALA A 494 3.93 3.64 -25.18
C ALA A 494 3.17 4.37 -26.30
N PRO A 495 3.11 5.72 -26.28
CA PRO A 495 2.32 6.50 -27.23
C PRO A 495 2.89 6.43 -28.66
N ASP A 496 4.21 6.31 -28.79
CA ASP A 496 4.93 6.20 -30.06
C ASP A 496 6.22 5.35 -29.94
N GLU A 497 6.91 5.17 -31.06
CA GLU A 497 8.15 4.37 -31.13
C GLU A 497 9.30 4.96 -30.31
N ALA A 498 9.41 6.28 -30.22
CA ALA A 498 10.49 6.93 -29.49
C ALA A 498 10.39 6.62 -27.99
N HIS A 499 9.18 6.70 -27.44
CA HIS A 499 8.91 6.33 -26.05
C HIS A 499 9.11 4.82 -25.80
N ALA A 500 8.76 3.96 -26.77
CA ALA A 500 9.02 2.53 -26.69
C ALA A 500 10.53 2.20 -26.64
N VAL A 501 11.35 2.93 -27.41
CA VAL A 501 12.82 2.80 -27.37
C VAL A 501 13.39 3.32 -26.06
N GLU A 502 12.90 4.47 -25.57
CA GLU A 502 13.34 5.06 -24.30
C GLU A 502 13.08 4.12 -23.12
N MET A 503 11.88 3.51 -23.05
CA MET A 503 11.53 2.52 -22.05
C MET A 503 12.54 1.36 -22.02
N MET A 504 12.90 0.82 -23.18
CA MET A 504 13.89 -0.26 -23.28
C MET A 504 15.29 0.18 -22.86
N ASN A 505 15.69 1.40 -23.21
CA ASN A 505 16.96 1.98 -22.76
C ASN A 505 17.00 2.13 -21.23
N ASN A 506 15.88 2.48 -20.60
CA ASN A 506 15.80 2.54 -19.14
C ASN A 506 15.97 1.15 -18.50
N LEU A 507 15.43 0.08 -19.10
CA LEU A 507 15.68 -1.29 -18.62
C LEU A 507 17.14 -1.73 -18.79
N ILE A 508 17.84 -1.25 -19.83
CA ILE A 508 19.28 -1.46 -20.00
C ILE A 508 20.06 -0.72 -18.89
N LYS A 509 19.73 0.56 -18.63
CA LYS A 509 20.35 1.38 -17.57
C LYS A 509 20.14 0.77 -16.18
N GLN A 510 18.94 0.24 -15.91
CA GLN A 510 18.60 -0.47 -14.67
C GLN A 510 19.20 -1.87 -14.58
N ASN A 511 20.07 -2.26 -15.52
CA ASN A 511 20.75 -3.56 -15.51
C ASN A 511 19.78 -4.77 -15.61
N LYS A 512 18.55 -4.58 -16.11
CA LYS A 512 17.57 -5.65 -16.35
C LYS A 512 17.78 -6.33 -17.70
N LEU A 513 18.34 -5.59 -18.67
CA LEU A 513 18.73 -6.08 -20.00
C LEU A 513 20.25 -5.99 -20.23
N LEU A 514 20.77 -6.83 -21.12
CA LEU A 514 22.12 -6.71 -21.66
C LEU A 514 22.26 -5.40 -22.46
N PRO A 515 23.45 -4.78 -22.48
CA PRO A 515 23.71 -3.65 -23.36
C PRO A 515 23.44 -3.99 -24.82
N ILE A 516 22.54 -3.25 -25.46
CA ILE A 516 22.19 -3.39 -26.87
C ILE A 516 22.54 -2.07 -27.57
N PRO A 517 23.31 -2.07 -28.66
CA PRO A 517 23.59 -0.84 -29.41
C PRO A 517 22.29 -0.17 -29.92
N ASP A 518 22.17 1.15 -29.76
CA ASP A 518 20.93 1.91 -30.05
C ASP A 518 20.32 1.58 -31.42
N LYS A 519 21.13 1.62 -32.49
CA LYS A 519 20.67 1.27 -33.85
C LYS A 519 20.08 -0.12 -33.96
N LYS A 520 20.60 -1.09 -33.19
CA LYS A 520 20.10 -2.46 -33.14
C LYS A 520 18.81 -2.52 -32.32
N LEU A 521 18.74 -1.80 -31.20
CA LEU A 521 17.55 -1.76 -30.34
C LEU A 521 16.36 -1.14 -31.09
N SER A 522 16.51 0.05 -31.67
CA SER A 522 15.45 0.73 -32.42
C SER A 522 14.91 -0.16 -33.54
N LYS A 523 15.79 -0.79 -34.33
CA LYS A 523 15.40 -1.72 -35.40
C LYS A 523 14.65 -2.97 -34.90
N GLN A 524 14.90 -3.42 -33.67
CA GLN A 524 14.16 -4.55 -33.09
C GLN A 524 12.81 -4.10 -32.52
N ILE A 525 12.75 -2.92 -31.91
CA ILE A 525 11.51 -2.28 -31.46
C ILE A 525 10.60 -2.04 -32.65
N GLU A 526 11.07 -1.40 -33.71
CA GLU A 526 10.31 -1.19 -34.96
C GLU A 526 9.69 -2.50 -35.48
N LYS A 527 10.44 -3.61 -35.44
CA LYS A 527 9.99 -4.92 -35.92
C LYS A 527 9.02 -5.65 -34.98
N GLY A 528 9.04 -5.35 -33.69
CA GLY A 528 8.25 -6.04 -32.68
C GLY A 528 7.01 -5.24 -32.26
N TRP A 529 7.23 -3.97 -31.92
CA TRP A 529 6.25 -3.02 -31.43
C TRP A 529 5.14 -2.73 -32.43
N THR A 530 5.47 -2.60 -33.72
CA THR A 530 4.49 -2.36 -34.80
C THR A 530 3.49 -3.49 -34.99
N HIS A 531 3.75 -4.67 -34.42
CA HIS A 531 2.87 -5.83 -34.44
C HIS A 531 2.05 -6.00 -33.15
N LEU A 532 2.24 -5.15 -32.15
CA LEU A 532 1.40 -5.09 -30.95
C LEU A 532 0.16 -4.24 -31.21
N ARG A 533 -0.95 -4.59 -30.55
CA ARG A 533 -2.14 -3.73 -30.47
C ARG A 533 -1.91 -2.67 -29.39
N LEU A 534 -1.90 -1.40 -29.79
CA LEU A 534 -1.49 -0.28 -28.95
C LEU A 534 -2.69 0.49 -28.41
N TRP A 535 -2.60 0.99 -27.18
CA TRP A 535 -3.67 1.78 -26.57
C TRP A 535 -3.79 3.16 -27.22
N SER A 536 -2.67 3.80 -27.53
CA SER A 536 -2.64 5.09 -28.26
C SER A 536 -3.29 5.00 -29.65
N LEU A 537 -3.31 3.80 -30.24
CA LEU A 537 -3.96 3.52 -31.51
C LEU A 537 -5.30 2.81 -31.33
N ARG A 538 -5.95 2.89 -30.17
CA ARG A 538 -7.30 2.34 -29.97
C ARG A 538 -7.42 0.84 -30.32
N GLY A 539 -6.39 0.08 -29.96
CA GLY A 539 -6.29 -1.36 -30.23
C GLY A 539 -5.81 -1.72 -31.64
N TYR A 540 -5.55 -0.75 -32.53
CA TYR A 540 -4.91 -1.05 -33.81
C TYR A 540 -3.41 -1.36 -33.63
N THR A 541 -2.88 -2.13 -34.57
CA THR A 541 -1.45 -2.18 -34.83
C THR A 541 -1.04 -1.00 -35.71
N VAL A 542 0.26 -0.66 -35.69
CA VAL A 542 0.80 0.44 -36.51
C VAL A 542 0.58 0.22 -38.02
N ASN A 543 0.50 -1.04 -38.46
CA ASN A 543 0.29 -1.35 -39.88
C ASN A 543 -1.18 -1.22 -40.30
N GLU A 544 -2.12 -1.49 -39.41
CA GLU A 544 -3.55 -1.31 -39.67
C GLU A 544 -3.89 0.17 -39.77
N THR A 545 -3.28 1.04 -38.94
CA THR A 545 -3.52 2.50 -39.02
C THR A 545 -2.92 3.18 -40.24
N LYS A 546 -1.88 2.60 -40.86
CA LYS A 546 -1.37 3.07 -42.17
C LYS A 546 -2.32 2.78 -43.34
N SER A 547 -3.32 1.93 -43.10
CA SER A 547 -4.30 1.48 -44.10
C SER A 547 -5.69 2.09 -43.88
N LEU A 548 -5.84 2.89 -42.81
CA LEU A 548 -7.01 3.72 -42.48
C LEU A 548 -6.75 5.14 -42.96
#